data_AF-A0A7L4R648-F1
#
_entry.id   AF-A0A7L4R648-F1
#
_cell.length_a   1.000
_cell.length_b   1.000
_cell.length_c   1.000
_cell.angle_alpha   90.00
_cell.angle_beta   90.00
_cell.angle_gamma   90.00
#
_symmetry.space_group_name_H-M   'P 1'
#
loop_
_entity.id
_entity.type
_entity.pdbx_description
1 polymer ?
#
loop_
_entity_poly.entity_id
_entity_poly.type
_entity_poly.pdbx_seq_one_letter_code
_entity_poly.pdbx_strand_id
1 'polypeptide(L)'
;GAAGAIATKHLAKKGAKNIAFIGTGIQAHTQLMAHKEVMKIEKAYAVDQNAESAKRFVEFAKSFGISCEVADGATACRNADVLITTTPVHQPIVKNEWIHPGMHINAIGADAPGKEELDPEIMRRAKIVIDDWEQASHSGEINVPISKKIISRKDIAAELGDIVAGKKGARTSDADITIFDSTGLGIQDIVTATLVLNKAKAQNKGFKVKLATV
;
A
#
# COMPACT_ATOMS: atom_id res chain seq x y z
N GLY A 1 -5.23 3.99 -0.50
CA GLY A 1 -4.69 5.19 -1.19
C GLY A 1 -3.76 6.02 -0.32
N ALA A 2 -4.28 7.02 0.39
CA ALA A 2 -3.46 8.03 1.10
C ALA A 2 -2.46 7.45 2.12
N ALA A 3 -2.87 6.45 2.91
CA ALA A 3 -1.97 5.78 3.86
C ALA A 3 -0.74 5.17 3.18
N GLY A 4 -0.93 4.42 2.08
CA GLY A 4 0.17 3.84 1.29
C GLY A 4 1.08 4.92 0.68
N ALA A 5 0.52 6.04 0.20
CA ALA A 5 1.33 7.15 -0.29
C ALA A 5 2.18 7.80 0.82
N ILE A 6 1.63 7.96 2.03
CA ILE A 6 2.41 8.45 3.18
C ILE A 6 3.50 7.45 3.57
N ALA A 7 3.20 6.15 3.60
CA ALA A 7 4.21 5.12 3.81
C ALA A 7 5.33 5.24 2.76
N THR A 8 5.00 5.30 1.47
CA THR A 8 5.96 5.53 0.38
C THR A 8 6.81 6.77 0.61
N LYS A 9 6.20 7.90 0.98
CA LYS A 9 6.93 9.16 1.23
C LYS A 9 8.04 9.00 2.29
N HIS A 10 7.80 8.18 3.31
CA HIS A 10 8.75 7.99 4.42
C HIS A 10 9.67 6.78 4.23
N LEU A 11 9.25 5.77 3.47
CA LEU A 11 9.88 4.46 3.41
C LEU A 11 10.49 4.12 2.05
N ALA A 12 10.07 4.76 0.97
CA ALA A 12 10.70 4.55 -0.33
C ALA A 12 12.10 5.16 -0.37
N LYS A 13 12.97 4.55 -1.19
CA LYS A 13 14.28 5.11 -1.48
C LYS A 13 14.12 6.51 -2.11
N LYS A 14 14.99 7.45 -1.72
CA LYS A 14 14.99 8.79 -2.32
C LYS A 14 15.19 8.69 -3.83
N GLY A 15 14.38 9.43 -4.58
CA GLY A 15 14.43 9.44 -6.05
C GLY A 15 13.76 8.24 -6.70
N ALA A 16 13.00 7.42 -5.95
CA ALA A 16 12.10 6.42 -6.53
C ALA A 16 11.20 7.06 -7.59
N LYS A 17 11.12 6.43 -8.76
CA LYS A 17 10.41 6.93 -9.96
C LYS A 17 9.56 5.87 -10.64
N ASN A 18 9.85 4.58 -10.40
CA ASN A 18 9.14 3.48 -11.02
C ASN A 18 8.23 2.79 -10.01
N ILE A 19 7.00 2.48 -10.42
CA ILE A 19 5.99 1.89 -9.55
C ILE A 19 5.30 0.69 -10.21
N ALA A 20 5.05 -0.37 -9.46
CA ALA A 20 4.32 -1.54 -9.92
C ALA A 20 3.04 -1.74 -9.10
N PHE A 21 1.98 -2.17 -9.78
CA PHE A 21 0.69 -2.53 -9.18
C PHE A 21 0.38 -3.99 -9.50
N ILE A 22 0.29 -4.82 -8.47
CA ILE A 22 -0.22 -6.19 -8.58
C ILE A 22 -1.65 -6.19 -8.03
N GLY A 23 -2.60 -6.52 -8.91
CA GLY A 23 -4.00 -6.18 -8.76
C GLY A 23 -4.26 -4.75 -9.24
N THR A 24 -5.15 -4.58 -10.22
CA THR A 24 -5.47 -3.26 -10.81
C THR A 24 -6.93 -2.85 -10.58
N GLY A 25 -7.51 -3.30 -9.47
CA GLY A 25 -8.86 -2.94 -9.04
C GLY A 25 -8.99 -1.52 -8.48
N ILE A 26 -10.08 -1.24 -7.75
CA ILE A 26 -10.40 0.09 -7.22
C ILE A 26 -9.30 0.63 -6.30
N GLN A 27 -8.72 -0.21 -5.44
CA GLN A 27 -7.63 0.21 -4.56
C GLN A 27 -6.44 0.73 -5.36
N ALA A 28 -5.98 0.02 -6.40
CA ALA A 28 -4.88 0.44 -7.26
C ALA A 28 -5.10 1.85 -7.86
N HIS A 29 -6.33 2.17 -8.26
CA HIS A 29 -6.67 3.51 -8.78
C HIS A 29 -6.45 4.60 -7.72
N THR A 30 -6.95 4.38 -6.50
CA THR A 30 -6.74 5.33 -5.39
C THR A 30 -5.29 5.39 -4.93
N GLN A 31 -4.57 4.27 -5.04
CA GLN A 31 -3.14 4.22 -4.74
C GLN A 31 -2.37 5.06 -5.76
N LEU A 32 -2.60 4.90 -7.07
CA LEU A 32 -1.96 5.73 -8.10
C LEU A 32 -2.25 7.22 -7.90
N MET A 33 -3.53 7.58 -7.67
CA MET A 33 -3.93 8.97 -7.43
C MET A 33 -3.24 9.59 -6.21
N ALA A 34 -3.01 8.81 -5.15
CA ALA A 34 -2.31 9.31 -3.97
C ALA A 34 -0.78 9.34 -4.18
N HIS A 35 -0.22 8.33 -4.84
CA HIS A 35 1.22 8.22 -5.05
C HIS A 35 1.77 9.32 -5.96
N LYS A 36 1.02 9.75 -6.98
CA LYS A 36 1.45 10.86 -7.83
C LYS A 36 1.59 12.20 -7.09
N GLU A 37 1.03 12.34 -5.90
CA GLU A 37 1.16 13.55 -5.06
C GLU A 37 2.43 13.56 -4.21
N VAL A 38 3.07 12.40 -4.01
CA VAL A 38 4.25 12.25 -3.14
C VAL A 38 5.49 11.74 -3.87
N MET A 39 5.32 11.26 -5.10
CA MET A 39 6.35 10.64 -5.93
C MET A 39 6.22 11.14 -7.36
N LYS A 40 7.33 11.53 -7.97
CA LYS A 40 7.39 11.84 -9.41
C LYS A 40 7.48 10.53 -10.19
N ILE A 41 6.33 9.99 -10.57
CA ILE A 41 6.24 8.70 -11.28
C ILE A 41 6.66 8.89 -12.74
N GLU A 42 7.72 8.21 -13.17
CA GLU A 42 8.18 8.19 -14.57
C GLU A 42 7.61 6.99 -15.34
N LYS A 43 7.54 5.81 -14.69
CA LYS A 43 7.01 4.59 -15.27
C LYS A 43 6.16 3.81 -14.27
N ALA A 44 5.02 3.30 -14.72
CA ALA A 44 4.15 2.41 -13.97
C ALA A 44 3.99 1.06 -14.68
N TYR A 45 3.88 -0.01 -13.89
CA TYR A 45 3.63 -1.37 -14.38
C TYR A 45 2.32 -1.90 -13.81
N ALA A 46 1.47 -2.44 -14.68
CA ALA A 46 0.16 -2.98 -14.35
C ALA A 46 0.18 -4.50 -14.46
N VAL A 47 -0.12 -5.21 -13.37
CA VAL A 47 -0.19 -6.67 -13.33
C VAL A 47 -1.55 -7.08 -12.77
N ASP A 48 -2.34 -7.80 -13.55
CA ASP A 48 -3.63 -8.35 -13.13
C ASP A 48 -3.89 -9.64 -13.92
N GLN A 49 -4.54 -10.62 -13.28
CA GLN A 49 -4.97 -11.85 -13.97
C GLN A 49 -6.05 -11.54 -15.02
N ASN A 50 -6.82 -10.47 -14.80
CA ASN A 50 -7.79 -9.95 -15.74
C ASN A 50 -7.15 -8.91 -16.66
N ALA A 51 -6.87 -9.32 -17.90
CA ALA A 51 -6.25 -8.46 -18.91
C ALA A 51 -7.02 -7.15 -19.16
N GLU A 52 -8.36 -7.17 -19.07
CA GLU A 52 -9.18 -5.96 -19.26
C GLU A 52 -9.09 -5.01 -18.05
N SER A 53 -8.93 -5.54 -16.84
CA SER A 53 -8.61 -4.74 -15.65
C SER A 53 -7.29 -4.00 -15.83
N ALA A 54 -6.23 -4.72 -16.23
CA ALA A 54 -4.91 -4.14 -16.44
C ALA A 54 -4.92 -3.07 -17.53
N LYS A 55 -5.58 -3.31 -18.66
CA LYS A 55 -5.73 -2.32 -19.75
C LYS A 55 -6.46 -1.06 -19.29
N ARG A 56 -7.57 -1.18 -18.56
CA ARG A 56 -8.30 -0.02 -18.03
C ARG A 56 -7.42 0.80 -17.09
N PHE A 57 -6.65 0.14 -16.23
CA PHE A 57 -5.73 0.81 -15.33
C PHE A 57 -4.59 1.54 -16.07
N VAL A 58 -4.06 0.94 -17.14
CA VAL A 58 -3.08 1.60 -18.03
C VAL A 58 -3.67 2.89 -18.62
N GLU A 59 -4.88 2.84 -19.18
CA GLU A 59 -5.53 4.04 -19.73
C GLU A 59 -5.83 5.09 -18.64
N PHE A 60 -6.22 4.65 -17.44
CA PHE A 60 -6.38 5.52 -16.29
C PHE A 60 -5.06 6.21 -15.91
N ALA A 61 -3.95 5.49 -15.87
CA ALA A 61 -2.64 6.07 -15.59
C ALA A 61 -2.20 7.09 -16.66
N LYS A 62 -2.43 6.77 -17.95
CA LYS A 62 -2.17 7.68 -19.06
C LYS A 62 -2.98 8.97 -18.96
N SER A 63 -4.20 8.93 -18.42
CA SER A 63 -5.01 10.14 -18.20
C SER A 63 -4.37 11.15 -17.22
N PHE A 64 -3.40 10.71 -16.40
CA PHE A 64 -2.56 11.57 -15.56
C PHE A 64 -1.20 11.90 -16.17
N GLY A 65 -0.95 11.53 -17.44
CA GLY A 65 0.34 11.72 -18.11
C GLY A 65 1.42 10.75 -17.64
N ILE A 66 1.06 9.64 -17.00
CA ILE A 66 2.01 8.64 -16.50
C ILE A 66 2.18 7.53 -17.55
N SER A 67 3.43 7.22 -17.92
CA SER A 67 3.72 6.07 -18.78
C SER A 67 3.40 4.79 -18.04
N CYS A 68 2.46 3.99 -18.55
CA CYS A 68 2.06 2.74 -17.93
C CYS A 68 1.96 1.62 -18.97
N GLU A 69 2.41 0.42 -18.61
CA GLU A 69 2.29 -0.77 -19.45
C GLU A 69 1.89 -2.00 -18.64
N VAL A 70 1.27 -2.96 -19.33
CA VAL A 70 1.00 -4.28 -18.76
C VAL A 70 2.30 -5.08 -18.76
N ALA A 71 2.59 -5.75 -17.65
CA ALA A 71 3.74 -6.63 -17.51
C ALA A 71 3.38 -7.89 -16.71
N ASP A 72 4.24 -8.91 -16.76
CA ASP A 72 4.18 -9.99 -15.78
C ASP A 72 4.72 -9.54 -14.41
N GLY A 73 4.40 -10.29 -13.35
CA GLY A 73 4.79 -9.94 -11.98
C GLY A 73 6.31 -9.83 -11.77
N ALA A 74 7.10 -10.69 -12.40
CA ALA A 74 8.55 -10.67 -12.25
C ALA A 74 9.17 -9.45 -12.91
N THR A 75 8.75 -9.14 -14.15
CA THR A 75 9.19 -7.97 -14.90
C THR A 75 8.78 -6.68 -14.18
N ALA A 76 7.55 -6.58 -13.70
CA ALA A 76 7.06 -5.41 -12.96
C ALA A 76 7.87 -5.17 -11.69
N CYS A 77 8.07 -6.20 -10.86
CA CYS A 77 8.83 -6.07 -9.62
C CYS A 77 10.30 -5.69 -9.89
N ARG A 78 10.97 -6.34 -10.85
CA ARG A 78 12.40 -6.07 -11.11
C ARG A 78 12.71 -4.65 -11.58
N ASN A 79 11.73 -3.96 -12.14
CA ASN A 79 11.90 -2.60 -12.69
C ASN A 79 11.28 -1.51 -11.82
N ALA A 80 10.59 -1.85 -10.73
CA ALA A 80 9.89 -0.91 -9.87
C ALA A 80 10.67 -0.60 -8.59
N ASP A 81 10.73 0.68 -8.21
CA ASP A 81 11.24 1.10 -6.91
C ASP A 81 10.20 0.89 -5.80
N VAL A 82 8.93 1.03 -6.17
CA VAL A 82 7.77 0.89 -5.28
C VAL A 82 6.83 -0.18 -5.84
N LEU A 83 6.52 -1.19 -5.05
CA LEU A 83 5.52 -2.20 -5.36
C LEU A 83 4.27 -1.96 -4.51
N ILE A 84 3.09 -2.07 -5.12
CA ILE A 84 1.80 -2.00 -4.45
C ILE A 84 1.02 -3.26 -4.77
N THR A 85 0.60 -3.99 -3.75
CA THR A 85 -0.26 -5.17 -3.89
C THR A 85 -1.67 -4.83 -3.37
N THR A 86 -2.70 -5.16 -4.15
CA THR A 86 -4.11 -4.83 -3.85
C THR A 86 -5.06 -5.97 -4.20
N THR A 87 -4.63 -7.20 -4.00
CA THR A 87 -5.38 -8.42 -4.34
C THR A 87 -5.94 -9.13 -3.10
N PRO A 88 -7.15 -9.72 -3.19
CA PRO A 88 -7.77 -10.40 -2.06
C PRO A 88 -7.39 -11.90 -1.99
N VAL A 89 -6.12 -12.24 -2.23
CA VAL A 89 -5.65 -13.63 -2.32
C VAL A 89 -5.28 -14.21 -0.95
N HIS A 90 -5.26 -15.54 -0.86
CA HIS A 90 -4.88 -16.30 0.34
C HIS A 90 -3.63 -17.15 0.11
N GLN A 91 -2.90 -16.86 -0.97
CA GLN A 91 -1.66 -17.52 -1.32
C GLN A 91 -0.72 -16.49 -1.93
N PRO A 92 0.59 -16.55 -1.62
CA PRO A 92 1.56 -15.61 -2.15
C PRO A 92 1.55 -15.54 -3.68
N ILE A 93 1.41 -14.33 -4.21
CA ILE A 93 1.50 -14.02 -5.64
C ILE A 93 2.76 -13.24 -5.99
N VAL A 94 3.42 -12.65 -4.99
CA VAL A 94 4.72 -11.98 -5.13
C VAL A 94 5.81 -12.88 -4.60
N LYS A 95 6.73 -13.30 -5.48
CA LYS A 95 7.80 -14.23 -5.12
C LYS A 95 9.01 -13.50 -4.56
N ASN A 96 9.72 -14.13 -3.61
CA ASN A 96 10.89 -13.52 -2.98
C ASN A 96 12.01 -13.16 -3.98
N GLU A 97 12.23 -13.97 -5.02
CA GLU A 97 13.26 -13.73 -6.04
C GLU A 97 12.96 -12.55 -6.99
N TRP A 98 11.76 -11.98 -6.91
CA TRP A 98 11.39 -10.78 -7.68
C TRP A 98 11.81 -9.48 -6.99
N ILE A 99 12.02 -9.53 -5.67
CA ILE A 99 12.29 -8.36 -4.85
C ILE A 99 13.80 -8.08 -4.79
N HIS A 100 14.18 -6.87 -5.19
CA HIS A 100 15.57 -6.41 -5.17
C HIS A 100 15.85 -5.43 -4.01
N PRO A 101 17.12 -5.25 -3.62
CA PRO A 101 17.51 -4.25 -2.63
C PRO A 101 16.99 -2.86 -2.96
N GLY A 102 16.60 -2.11 -1.93
CA GLY A 102 16.09 -0.73 -2.03
C GLY A 102 14.59 -0.61 -2.31
N MET A 103 13.90 -1.67 -2.69
CA MET A 103 12.47 -1.65 -2.98
C MET A 103 11.63 -1.29 -1.74
N HIS A 104 10.57 -0.52 -1.94
CA HIS A 104 9.49 -0.34 -0.97
C HIS A 104 8.22 -1.05 -1.43
N ILE A 105 7.56 -1.76 -0.53
CA ILE A 105 6.35 -2.51 -0.80
C ILE A 105 5.22 -1.97 0.08
N ASN A 106 4.10 -1.61 -0.53
CA ASN A 106 2.84 -1.37 0.16
C ASN A 106 1.95 -2.61 -0.01
N ALA A 107 1.79 -3.39 1.05
CA ALA A 107 0.88 -4.52 1.12
C ALA A 107 -0.48 -4.04 1.62
N ILE A 108 -1.48 -4.00 0.73
CA ILE A 108 -2.78 -3.37 0.98
C ILE A 108 -3.93 -4.39 0.88
N GLY A 109 -3.75 -5.50 0.17
CA GLY A 109 -4.82 -6.44 -0.13
C GLY A 109 -5.19 -7.40 1.00
N ALA A 110 -4.26 -7.64 1.93
CA ALA A 110 -4.50 -8.44 3.13
C ALA A 110 -5.19 -7.61 4.22
N ASP A 111 -6.49 -7.85 4.40
CA ASP A 111 -7.36 -7.17 5.37
C ASP A 111 -8.26 -8.15 6.15
N ALA A 112 -7.98 -9.46 6.05
CA ALA A 112 -8.74 -10.52 6.70
C ALA A 112 -7.84 -11.71 7.05
N PRO A 113 -8.18 -12.50 8.08
CA PRO A 113 -7.36 -13.64 8.50
C PRO A 113 -7.11 -14.63 7.36
N GLY A 114 -5.86 -15.06 7.20
CA GLY A 114 -5.46 -16.02 6.17
C GLY A 114 -5.18 -15.42 4.80
N LYS A 115 -5.45 -14.13 4.57
CA LYS A 115 -4.97 -13.45 3.36
C LYS A 115 -3.47 -13.19 3.45
N GLU A 116 -2.76 -13.42 2.36
CA GLU A 116 -1.34 -13.11 2.20
C GLU A 116 -1.04 -12.94 0.70
N GLU A 117 -0.38 -11.85 0.32
CA GLU A 117 0.00 -11.55 -1.06
C GLU A 117 1.49 -11.83 -1.33
N LEU A 118 2.33 -11.71 -0.30
CA LEU A 118 3.78 -11.78 -0.37
C LEU A 118 4.31 -13.14 0.08
N ASP A 119 5.37 -13.60 -0.58
CA ASP A 119 6.17 -14.71 -0.07
C ASP A 119 6.72 -14.33 1.33
N PRO A 120 6.43 -15.11 2.39
CA PRO A 120 6.87 -14.81 3.75
C PRO A 120 8.38 -14.63 3.91
N GLU A 121 9.20 -15.21 3.02
CA GLU A 121 10.66 -15.02 3.06
C GLU A 121 11.09 -13.58 2.73
N ILE A 122 10.25 -12.80 2.04
CA ILE A 122 10.48 -11.36 1.83
C ILE A 122 10.53 -10.65 3.18
N MET A 123 9.65 -11.03 4.13
CA MET A 123 9.55 -10.38 5.44
C MET A 123 10.79 -10.59 6.30
N ARG A 124 11.47 -11.73 6.17
CA ARG A 124 12.70 -12.02 6.94
C ARG A 124 13.84 -11.04 6.67
N ARG A 125 13.84 -10.43 5.48
CA ARG A 125 14.91 -9.50 5.04
C ARG A 125 14.42 -8.08 4.83
N ALA A 126 13.17 -7.78 5.17
CA ALA A 126 12.59 -6.45 5.06
C ALA A 126 12.51 -5.74 6.41
N LYS A 127 12.52 -4.41 6.38
CA LYS A 127 12.09 -3.57 7.51
C LYS A 127 10.57 -3.47 7.45
N ILE A 128 9.89 -4.16 8.35
CA ILE A 128 8.43 -4.25 8.38
C ILE A 128 7.87 -3.09 9.18
N VAL A 129 7.01 -2.30 8.53
CA VAL A 129 6.21 -1.24 9.13
C VAL A 129 4.75 -1.64 9.02
N ILE A 130 3.99 -1.41 10.07
CA ILE A 130 2.56 -1.73 10.10
C ILE A 130 1.75 -0.48 10.42
N ASP A 131 0.44 -0.51 10.23
CA ASP A 131 -0.45 0.55 10.70
C ASP A 131 -0.82 0.38 12.18
N ASP A 132 -1.25 -0.81 12.60
CA ASP A 132 -1.57 -1.17 13.99
C ASP A 132 -1.21 -2.64 14.27
N TRP A 133 -0.65 -2.93 15.44
CA TRP A 133 -0.24 -4.29 15.81
C TRP A 133 -1.39 -5.29 15.86
N GLU A 134 -2.50 -4.95 16.53
CA GLU A 134 -3.59 -5.90 16.75
C GLU A 134 -4.27 -6.24 15.43
N GLN A 135 -4.46 -5.25 14.55
CA GLN A 135 -5.04 -5.50 13.23
C GLN A 135 -4.09 -6.21 12.28
N ALA A 136 -2.86 -5.74 12.13
CA ALA A 136 -1.90 -6.32 11.18
C ALA A 136 -1.58 -7.78 11.56
N SER A 137 -1.38 -8.08 12.84
CA SER A 137 -1.10 -9.45 13.29
C SER A 137 -2.29 -10.40 13.18
N HIS A 138 -3.52 -9.88 13.09
CA HIS A 138 -4.74 -10.69 12.93
C HIS A 138 -5.14 -10.87 11.46
N SER A 139 -5.05 -9.81 10.65
CA SER A 139 -5.68 -9.72 9.33
C SER A 139 -4.79 -9.10 8.25
N GLY A 140 -3.72 -8.40 8.62
CA GLY A 140 -2.79 -7.78 7.68
C GLY A 140 -1.83 -8.77 7.04
N GLU A 141 -0.98 -8.32 6.14
CA GLU A 141 0.00 -9.14 5.44
C GLU A 141 0.85 -10.00 6.40
N ILE A 142 1.17 -9.51 7.60
CA ILE A 142 1.97 -10.24 8.59
C ILE A 142 1.21 -11.35 9.34
N ASN A 143 -0.12 -11.46 9.21
CA ASN A 143 -0.94 -12.40 9.98
C ASN A 143 -0.48 -13.86 9.80
N VAL A 144 -0.33 -14.29 8.53
CA VAL A 144 0.05 -15.67 8.21
C VAL A 144 1.50 -15.95 8.65
N PRO A 145 2.50 -15.10 8.34
CA PRO A 145 3.86 -15.29 8.81
C PRO A 145 4.02 -15.30 10.34
N ILE A 146 3.23 -14.52 11.09
CA ILE A 146 3.19 -14.59 12.56
C ILE A 146 2.62 -15.94 13.02
N SER A 147 1.48 -16.36 12.47
CA SER A 147 0.85 -17.63 12.86
C SER A 147 1.76 -18.84 12.59
N LYS A 148 2.54 -18.78 11.50
CA LYS A 148 3.54 -19.78 11.10
C LYS A 148 4.89 -19.64 11.82
N LYS A 149 5.04 -18.67 12.74
CA LYS A 149 6.28 -18.36 13.49
C LYS A 149 7.48 -18.04 12.59
N ILE A 150 7.25 -17.52 11.39
CA ILE A 150 8.28 -17.08 10.45
C ILE A 150 8.89 -15.76 10.95
N ILE A 151 8.02 -14.86 11.41
CA ILE A 151 8.35 -13.61 12.09
C ILE A 151 7.57 -13.52 13.41
N SER A 152 7.87 -12.49 14.19
CA SER A 152 7.29 -12.22 15.50
C SER A 152 7.25 -10.71 15.76
N ARG A 153 6.66 -10.29 16.88
CA ARG A 153 6.53 -8.86 17.22
C ARG A 153 7.86 -8.09 17.22
N LYS A 154 8.96 -8.75 17.61
CA LYS A 154 10.31 -8.14 17.62
C LYS A 154 10.85 -7.84 16.23
N ASP A 155 10.29 -8.44 15.18
CA ASP A 155 10.70 -8.24 13.79
C ASP A 155 10.00 -7.03 13.14
N ILE A 156 9.01 -6.45 13.83
CA ILE A 156 8.34 -5.21 13.42
C ILE A 156 9.23 -4.01 13.76
N ALA A 157 9.61 -3.26 12.74
CA ALA A 157 10.48 -2.10 12.89
C ALA A 157 9.75 -0.92 13.56
N ALA A 158 8.51 -0.63 13.12
CA ALA A 158 7.70 0.46 13.67
C ALA A 158 6.23 0.37 13.24
N GLU A 159 5.38 1.15 13.90
CA GLU A 159 4.08 1.56 13.36
C GLU A 159 4.25 2.83 12.51
N LEU A 160 3.45 2.99 11.46
CA LEU A 160 3.55 4.13 10.54
C LEU A 160 3.35 5.46 11.28
N GLY A 161 2.47 5.49 12.29
CA GLY A 161 2.25 6.67 13.13
C GLY A 161 3.50 7.14 13.87
N ASP A 162 4.33 6.22 14.37
CA ASP A 162 5.60 6.54 15.04
C ASP A 162 6.62 7.14 14.06
N ILE A 163 6.62 6.66 12.81
CA ILE A 163 7.50 7.17 11.76
C ILE A 163 7.09 8.58 11.36
N VAL A 164 5.78 8.80 11.12
CA VAL A 164 5.25 10.12 10.77
C VAL A 164 5.48 11.13 11.90
N ALA A 165 5.40 10.69 13.16
CA ALA A 165 5.69 11.52 14.32
C ALA A 165 7.19 11.74 14.58
N GLY A 166 8.10 11.16 13.79
CA GLY A 166 9.55 11.29 13.96
C GLY A 166 10.11 10.55 15.18
N LYS A 167 9.34 9.64 15.79
CA LYS A 167 9.75 8.86 16.97
C LYS A 167 10.62 7.66 16.61
N LYS A 168 10.38 7.09 15.43
CA LYS A 168 11.11 5.93 14.89
C LYS A 168 11.43 6.15 13.41
N GLY A 169 12.36 5.35 12.89
CA GLY A 169 12.60 5.18 11.47
C GLY A 169 12.61 3.70 11.11
N ALA A 170 12.53 3.38 9.83
CA ALA A 170 12.61 2.00 9.34
C ALA A 170 13.72 1.83 8.29
N ARG A 171 13.69 2.65 7.22
CA ARG A 171 14.79 2.68 6.25
C ARG A 171 16.03 3.33 6.88
N THR A 172 17.12 2.58 6.90
CA THR A 172 18.45 2.98 7.38
C THR A 172 19.50 2.98 6.28
N SER A 173 19.25 2.27 5.18
CA SER A 173 20.12 2.24 4.00
C SER A 173 19.32 2.27 2.69
N ASP A 174 19.98 2.66 1.60
CA ASP A 174 19.43 2.60 0.24
C ASP A 174 19.21 1.16 -0.27
N ALA A 175 19.82 0.17 0.40
CA ALA A 175 19.67 -1.25 0.08
C ALA A 175 18.51 -1.90 0.85
N ASP A 176 18.02 -1.27 1.92
CA ASP A 176 16.94 -1.82 2.74
C ASP A 176 15.70 -2.09 1.88
N ILE A 177 15.13 -3.28 2.03
CA ILE A 177 13.77 -3.57 1.58
C ILE A 177 12.84 -3.09 2.70
N THR A 178 11.77 -2.39 2.34
CA THR A 178 10.79 -1.91 3.32
C THR A 178 9.41 -2.40 2.94
N ILE A 179 8.63 -2.84 3.92
CA ILE A 179 7.24 -3.24 3.73
C ILE A 179 6.38 -2.34 4.61
N PHE A 180 5.30 -1.81 4.07
CA PHE A 180 4.19 -1.28 4.84
C PHE A 180 3.00 -2.22 4.69
N ASP A 181 2.61 -2.84 5.81
CA ASP A 181 1.39 -3.63 5.94
C ASP A 181 0.26 -2.72 6.41
N SER A 182 -0.82 -2.65 5.63
CA SER A 182 -1.94 -1.75 5.85
C SER A 182 -3.25 -2.54 5.90
N THR A 183 -3.90 -2.59 7.06
CA THR A 183 -5.24 -3.15 7.24
C THR A 183 -6.34 -2.10 7.14
N GLY A 184 -6.00 -0.83 7.38
CA GLY A 184 -6.94 0.28 7.37
C GLY A 184 -7.51 0.57 8.76
N LEU A 185 -7.38 1.82 9.20
CA LEU A 185 -7.72 2.21 10.56
C LEU A 185 -8.90 3.17 10.59
N GLY A 186 -9.84 2.97 11.52
CA GLY A 186 -11.01 3.84 11.67
C GLY A 186 -10.66 5.33 11.91
N ILE A 187 -9.48 5.63 12.43
CA ILE A 187 -8.99 7.01 12.54
C ILE A 187 -8.84 7.68 11.17
N GLN A 188 -8.47 6.93 10.13
CA GLN A 188 -8.32 7.41 8.77
C GLN A 188 -9.69 7.77 8.18
N ASP A 189 -10.71 6.96 8.47
CA ASP A 189 -12.10 7.20 8.05
C ASP A 189 -12.68 8.44 8.74
N ILE A 190 -12.53 8.56 10.06
CA ILE A 190 -13.07 9.68 10.84
C ILE A 190 -12.46 11.01 10.38
N VAL A 191 -11.13 11.05 10.18
CA VAL A 191 -10.46 12.26 9.70
C VAL A 191 -10.92 12.63 8.29
N THR A 192 -11.04 11.65 7.39
CA THR A 192 -11.52 11.86 6.02
C THR A 192 -12.97 12.33 6.00
N ALA A 193 -13.86 11.69 6.76
CA ALA A 193 -15.27 12.06 6.87
C ALA A 193 -15.44 13.48 7.45
N THR A 194 -14.65 13.84 8.46
CA THR A 194 -14.63 15.19 9.04
C THR A 194 -14.21 16.23 8.00
N LEU A 195 -13.17 15.95 7.22
CA LEU A 195 -12.73 16.82 6.14
C LEU A 195 -13.82 17.02 5.08
N VAL A 196 -14.47 15.93 4.65
CA VAL A 196 -15.57 15.97 3.67
C VAL A 196 -16.75 16.77 4.22
N LEU A 197 -17.15 16.52 5.47
CA LEU A 197 -18.25 17.24 6.12
C LEU A 197 -17.97 18.74 6.23
N ASN A 198 -16.76 19.13 6.60
CA ASN A 198 -16.37 20.53 6.70
C ASN A 198 -16.39 21.22 5.32
N LYS A 199 -15.89 20.55 4.27
CA LYS A 199 -15.97 21.06 2.89
C LYS A 199 -17.41 21.18 2.41
N ALA A 200 -18.26 20.18 2.68
CA ALA A 200 -19.66 20.21 2.31
C ALA A 200 -20.40 21.38 2.98
N LYS A 201 -20.17 21.62 4.27
CA LYS A 201 -20.70 22.78 4.99
C LYS A 201 -20.26 24.11 4.37
N ALA A 202 -18.96 24.26 4.10
CA ALA A 202 -18.41 25.47 3.49
C ALA A 202 -18.96 25.75 2.08
N GLN A 203 -19.35 24.71 1.35
CA GLN A 203 -19.89 24.81 -0.01
C GLN A 203 -21.43 24.73 -0.06
N ASN A 204 -22.11 24.74 1.08
CA ASN A 204 -23.57 24.56 1.19
C ASN A 204 -24.07 23.31 0.41
N LYS A 205 -23.35 22.19 0.53
CA LYS A 205 -23.73 20.89 -0.06
C LYS A 205 -24.29 19.95 1.00
N GLY A 206 -25.28 19.14 0.62
CA GLY A 206 -25.96 18.17 1.48
C GLY A 206 -27.29 18.68 2.04
N PHE A 207 -27.93 17.85 2.88
CA PHE A 207 -29.20 18.15 3.52
C PHE A 207 -29.18 17.74 4.99
N LYS A 208 -29.97 18.42 5.82
CA LYS A 208 -30.13 18.07 7.24
C LYS A 208 -31.28 17.07 7.37
N VAL A 209 -31.08 16.01 8.14
CA VAL A 209 -32.12 15.05 8.49
C VAL A 209 -32.40 15.17 9.98
N LYS A 210 -33.68 15.34 10.35
CA LYS A 210 -34.10 15.29 11.75
C LYS A 210 -34.20 13.82 12.17
N LEU A 211 -33.28 13.38 13.02
CA LEU A 211 -33.21 11.97 13.45
C LEU A 211 -34.15 11.66 14.63
N ALA A 212 -34.47 12.66 15.44
CA ALA A 212 -35.47 12.55 16.51
C ALA A 212 -36.20 13.88 16.72
N THR A 213 -37.50 13.78 17.03
CA THR A 213 -38.26 14.83 17.71
C THR A 213 -37.96 14.69 19.20
N VAL A 214 -37.21 15.63 19.76
CA VAL A 214 -37.25 15.89 21.21
C VAL A 214 -38.60 16.53 21.52
#